data_AF-A0A2J4PFT9-F1
#
_entry.id   AF-A0A2J4PFT9-F1
#
_cell.length_a   1.000
_cell.length_b   1.000
_cell.length_c   1.000
_cell.angle_alpha   90.00
_cell.angle_beta   90.00
_cell.angle_gamma   90.00
#
_symmetry.space_group_name_H-M   'P 1'
#
loop_
_entity.id
_entity.type
_entity.pdbx_description
1 polymer ?
#
loop_
_entity_poly.entity_id
_entity_poly.type
_entity_poly.pdbx_seq_one_letter_code
_entity_poly.pdbx_strand_id
1 'polypeptide(L)'
;PHITTLALPQLLRSRAAGASEDQARLDALMAIMTSLSDTCVLSRAGMAGLEAMRQGAGEVLAAGGCSTARGRAALARLDVQMLAQNASPGGAADLLAATLFLDRVSA
;
A
#
# COMPACT_ATOMS: atom_id res chain seq x y z
N PRO A 1 -13.24 -3.54 6.82
CA PRO A 1 -12.73 -4.67 6.00
C PRO A 1 -11.24 -4.52 5.65
N HIS A 2 -10.80 -3.40 5.04
CA HIS A 2 -9.42 -3.21 4.55
C HIS A 2 -8.30 -3.64 5.52
N ILE A 3 -8.43 -3.36 6.82
CA ILE A 3 -7.43 -3.77 7.82
C ILE A 3 -7.38 -5.30 7.98
N THR A 4 -8.52 -5.94 8.23
CA THR A 4 -8.59 -7.38 8.55
C THR A 4 -8.52 -8.28 7.32
N THR A 5 -8.93 -7.79 6.14
CA THR A 5 -9.02 -8.60 4.91
C THR A 5 -7.87 -8.36 3.93
N LEU A 6 -7.18 -7.22 4.00
CA LEU A 6 -6.11 -6.88 3.06
C LEU A 6 -4.80 -6.60 3.79
N ALA A 7 -4.78 -5.58 4.66
CA ALA A 7 -3.55 -5.07 5.25
C ALA A 7 -2.87 -6.08 6.18
N LEU A 8 -3.58 -6.60 7.18
CA LEU A 8 -3.02 -7.54 8.15
C LEU A 8 -2.63 -8.88 7.51
N PRO A 9 -3.48 -9.51 6.65
CA PRO A 9 -3.06 -10.71 5.92
C PRO A 9 -1.83 -10.49 5.03
N GLN A 10 -1.73 -9.35 4.35
CA GLN A 10 -0.57 -9.05 3.52
C GLN A 10 0.69 -8.82 4.37
N LEU A 11 0.59 -8.09 5.48
CA LEU A 11 1.70 -7.88 6.43
C LEU A 11 2.29 -9.21 6.90
N LEU A 12 1.42 -10.11 7.38
CA LEU A 12 1.83 -11.44 7.85
C LEU A 12 2.42 -12.30 6.73
N ARG A 13 1.85 -12.23 5.52
CA ARG A 13 2.37 -12.94 4.34
C ARG A 13 3.78 -12.47 3.98
N SER A 14 4.00 -11.15 3.92
CA SER A 14 5.31 -10.59 3.59
C SER A 14 6.36 -10.98 4.64
N ARG A 15 6.02 -10.95 5.93
CA ARG A 15 6.90 -11.45 7.01
C ARG A 15 7.23 -12.92 6.86
N ALA A 16 6.23 -13.77 6.61
CA ALA A 16 6.43 -15.21 6.40
C ALA A 16 7.31 -15.50 5.17
N ALA A 17 7.30 -14.61 4.18
CA ALA A 17 8.18 -14.67 3.00
C ALA A 17 9.60 -14.12 3.26
N GLY A 18 9.93 -13.73 4.49
CA GLY A 18 11.25 -13.21 4.87
C GLY A 18 11.50 -11.75 4.53
N ALA A 19 10.44 -10.97 4.25
CA ALA A 19 10.57 -9.53 4.06
C ALA A 19 11.02 -8.84 5.36
N SER A 20 11.80 -7.77 5.24
CA SER A 20 12.06 -6.90 6.39
C SER A 20 10.78 -6.20 6.83
N GLU A 21 10.79 -5.66 8.03
CA GLU A 21 9.56 -5.09 8.59
C GLU A 21 9.07 -3.85 7.85
N ASP A 22 9.99 -3.03 7.36
CA ASP A 22 9.64 -1.90 6.50
C ASP A 22 9.06 -2.36 5.16
N GLN A 23 9.58 -3.44 4.58
CA GLN A 23 9.04 -4.01 3.35
C GLN A 23 7.64 -4.59 3.56
N ALA A 24 7.43 -5.32 4.66
CA ALA A 24 6.13 -5.89 4.99
C ALA A 24 5.07 -4.80 5.24
N ARG A 25 5.45 -3.69 5.89
CA ARG A 25 4.59 -2.51 6.08
C ARG A 25 4.23 -1.82 4.77
N LEU A 26 5.20 -1.67 3.87
CA LEU A 26 4.96 -1.13 2.54
C LEU A 26 4.02 -2.03 1.73
N ASP A 27 4.20 -3.35 1.76
CA ASP A 27 3.30 -4.27 1.08
C ASP A 27 1.87 -4.22 1.67
N ALA A 28 1.74 -4.09 2.99
CA ALA A 28 0.43 -3.89 3.63
C ALA A 28 -0.23 -2.58 3.19
N LEU A 29 0.54 -1.50 3.07
CA LEU A 29 0.06 -0.23 2.52
C LEU A 29 -0.42 -0.38 1.07
N MET A 30 0.36 -1.07 0.23
CA MET A 30 -0.03 -1.36 -1.15
C MET A 30 -1.35 -2.14 -1.19
N ALA A 31 -1.51 -3.15 -0.33
CA ALA A 31 -2.75 -3.93 -0.26
C ALA A 31 -3.97 -3.05 0.07
N ILE A 32 -3.83 -2.10 0.99
CA ILE A 32 -4.90 -1.13 1.29
C ILE A 32 -5.21 -0.28 0.05
N MET A 33 -4.17 0.24 -0.61
CA MET A 33 -4.30 1.13 -1.76
C MET A 33 -4.95 0.46 -2.97
N THR A 34 -4.92 -0.87 -3.10
CA THR A 34 -5.56 -1.56 -4.24
C THR A 34 -7.08 -1.41 -4.33
N SER A 35 -7.78 -1.17 -3.21
CA SER A 35 -9.25 -1.07 -3.19
C SER A 35 -9.80 0.14 -2.46
N LEU A 36 -8.97 0.87 -1.69
CA LEU A 36 -9.43 2.03 -0.95
C LEU A 36 -9.88 3.13 -1.91
N SER A 37 -11.04 3.73 -1.66
CA SER A 37 -11.44 5.00 -2.28
C SER A 37 -10.89 6.15 -1.44
N ASP A 38 -9.60 6.43 -1.60
CA ASP A 38 -8.91 7.45 -0.79
C ASP A 38 -9.39 8.87 -1.18
N THR A 39 -10.04 9.54 -0.24
CA THR A 39 -10.62 10.87 -0.46
C THR A 39 -9.56 11.96 -0.58
N CYS A 40 -8.38 11.79 0.02
CA CYS A 40 -7.24 12.71 -0.17
C CYS A 40 -6.74 12.64 -1.61
N VAL A 41 -6.66 11.42 -2.18
CA VAL A 41 -6.27 11.26 -3.59
C VAL A 41 -7.37 11.78 -4.52
N LEU A 42 -8.63 11.42 -4.28
CA LEU A 42 -9.76 11.91 -5.08
C LEU A 42 -9.85 13.43 -5.13
N SER A 43 -9.65 14.12 -3.98
CA SER A 43 -9.74 15.57 -3.92
C SER A 43 -8.62 16.28 -4.68
N ARG A 44 -7.45 15.66 -4.86
CA ARG A 44 -6.27 16.27 -5.49
C ARG A 44 -6.03 15.85 -6.94
N ALA A 45 -6.29 14.58 -7.25
CA ALA A 45 -5.99 13.98 -8.55
C ALA A 45 -7.22 13.34 -9.23
N GLY A 46 -8.40 13.45 -8.61
CA GLY A 46 -9.65 12.94 -9.17
C GLY A 46 -9.67 11.41 -9.29
N MET A 47 -10.64 10.92 -10.06
CA MET A 47 -10.79 9.48 -10.32
C MET A 47 -9.59 8.88 -11.07
N ALA A 48 -8.96 9.66 -11.96
CA ALA A 48 -7.79 9.19 -12.71
C ALA A 48 -6.60 8.90 -11.78
N GLY A 49 -6.33 9.78 -10.81
CA GLY A 49 -5.29 9.55 -9.82
C GLY A 49 -5.61 8.41 -8.86
N LEU A 50 -6.89 8.25 -8.48
CA LEU A 50 -7.31 7.12 -7.67
C LEU A 50 -7.10 5.78 -8.40
N GLU A 51 -7.43 5.71 -9.68
CA GLU A 51 -7.24 4.49 -10.47
C GLU A 51 -5.76 4.20 -10.70
N ALA A 52 -4.95 5.23 -11.01
CA ALA A 52 -3.50 5.09 -11.12
C ALA A 52 -2.86 4.58 -9.82
N MET A 53 -3.34 5.08 -8.67
CA MET A 53 -2.91 4.61 -7.35
C MET A 53 -3.22 3.12 -7.15
N ARG A 54 -4.46 2.70 -7.43
CA ARG A 54 -4.89 1.31 -7.29
C ARG A 54 -4.12 0.37 -8.19
N GLN A 55 -3.98 0.75 -9.46
CA GLN A 55 -3.24 -0.03 -10.44
C GLN A 55 -1.76 -0.15 -10.05
N GLY A 56 -1.09 0.96 -9.73
CA GLY A 56 0.31 0.94 -9.35
C GLY A 56 0.56 0.13 -8.07
N ALA A 57 -0.33 0.22 -7.08
CA ALA A 57 -0.24 -0.61 -5.87
C ALA A 57 -0.39 -2.10 -6.19
N GLY A 58 -1.32 -2.44 -7.10
CA GLY A 58 -1.48 -3.80 -7.61
C GLY A 58 -0.24 -4.31 -8.34
N GLU A 59 0.41 -3.47 -9.15
CA GLU A 59 1.65 -3.81 -9.85
C GLU A 59 2.82 -4.10 -8.90
N VAL A 60 2.92 -3.36 -7.78
CA VAL A 60 3.94 -3.63 -6.74
C VAL A 60 3.77 -5.02 -6.15
N LEU A 61 2.54 -5.37 -5.76
CA LEU A 61 2.24 -6.68 -5.19
C LEU A 61 2.40 -7.80 -6.21
N ALA A 62 1.94 -7.61 -7.45
CA ALA A 62 2.11 -8.58 -8.54
C ALA A 62 3.58 -8.80 -8.91
N ALA A 63 4.44 -7.80 -8.71
CA ALA A 63 5.88 -7.91 -8.89
C ALA A 63 6.60 -8.66 -7.75
N GLY A 64 5.86 -9.13 -6.73
CA GLY A 64 6.38 -9.87 -5.58
C GLY A 64 6.59 -9.01 -4.33
N GLY A 65 6.07 -7.78 -4.30
CA GLY A 65 6.22 -6.88 -3.15
C GLY A 65 7.62 -6.26 -3.01
N CYS A 66 7.78 -5.43 -1.99
CA CYS A 66 8.95 -4.57 -1.78
C CYS A 66 10.22 -5.33 -1.39
N SER A 67 10.11 -6.61 -1.05
CA SER A 67 11.26 -7.51 -0.86
C SER A 67 11.99 -7.79 -2.17
N THR A 68 11.30 -7.69 -3.32
CA THR A 68 11.89 -7.95 -4.64
C THR A 68 12.40 -6.67 -5.32
N ALA A 69 13.40 -6.83 -6.21
CA ALA A 69 13.90 -5.70 -7.02
C ALA A 69 12.81 -5.14 -7.95
N ARG A 70 11.98 -6.01 -8.54
CA ARG A 70 10.87 -5.60 -9.42
C ARG A 70 9.79 -4.83 -8.67
N GLY A 71 9.43 -5.28 -7.47
CA GLY A 71 8.46 -4.59 -6.61
C GLY A 71 8.96 -3.22 -6.16
N ARG A 72 10.23 -3.09 -5.76
CA ARG A 72 10.82 -1.77 -5.44
C ARG A 72 10.83 -0.82 -6.64
N ALA A 73 11.15 -1.32 -7.83
CA ALA A 73 11.10 -0.52 -9.04
C ALA A 73 9.65 -0.08 -9.38
N ALA A 74 8.67 -0.94 -9.15
CA ALA A 74 7.25 -0.59 -9.30
C ALA A 74 6.81 0.46 -8.27
N LEU A 75 7.25 0.32 -7.01
CA LEU A 75 6.94 1.27 -5.94
C LEU A 75 7.50 2.66 -6.26
N ALA A 76 8.75 2.72 -6.73
CA ALA A 76 9.37 3.98 -7.14
C ALA A 76 8.60 4.66 -8.30
N ARG A 77 8.08 3.89 -9.26
CA ARG A 77 7.23 4.43 -10.33
C ARG A 77 5.92 4.98 -9.79
N LEU A 78 5.25 4.24 -8.90
CA LEU A 78 4.03 4.69 -8.26
C LEU A 78 4.27 5.98 -7.46
N ASP A 79 5.35 6.05 -6.69
CA ASP A 79 5.70 7.22 -5.87
C ASP A 79 5.91 8.47 -6.74
N VAL A 80 6.67 8.34 -7.83
CA VAL A 80 6.85 9.43 -8.81
C VAL A 80 5.53 9.87 -9.43
N GLN A 81 4.64 8.93 -9.76
CA GLN A 81 3.31 9.26 -10.31
C GLN A 81 2.42 10.00 -9.30
N MET A 82 2.44 9.59 -8.04
CA MET A 82 1.66 10.22 -6.96
C MET A 82 2.19 11.64 -6.67
N LEU A 83 3.52 11.80 -6.60
CA LEU A 83 4.18 13.10 -6.45
C LEU A 83 3.86 14.05 -7.61
N ALA A 84 3.93 13.57 -8.85
CA ALA A 84 3.60 14.38 -10.04
C ALA A 84 2.15 14.90 -10.02
N GLN A 85 1.24 14.18 -9.35
CA GLN A 85 -0.16 14.54 -9.19
C GLN A 85 -0.45 15.32 -7.89
N ASN A 86 0.58 15.61 -7.08
CA ASN A 86 0.45 16.15 -5.72
C ASN A 86 -0.54 15.36 -4.85
N ALA A 87 -0.69 14.06 -5.13
CA ALA A 87 -1.63 13.17 -4.46
C ALA A 87 -0.88 12.34 -3.41
N SER A 88 -1.40 12.33 -2.19
CA SER A 88 -0.90 11.46 -1.13
C SER A 88 -2.06 10.61 -0.60
N PRO A 89 -1.87 9.28 -0.46
CA PRO A 89 -2.89 8.37 0.02
C PRO A 89 -3.00 8.41 1.55
N GLY A 90 -3.48 9.54 2.08
CA GLY A 90 -3.59 9.79 3.51
C GLY A 90 -4.50 8.80 4.23
N GLY A 91 -5.65 8.47 3.63
CA GLY A 91 -6.56 7.47 4.19
C GLY A 91 -5.93 6.08 4.22
N ALA A 92 -5.10 5.72 3.23
CA ALA A 92 -4.37 4.47 3.26
C ALA A 92 -3.31 4.44 4.37
N ALA A 93 -2.62 5.56 4.62
CA ALA A 93 -1.65 5.69 5.71
C ALA A 93 -2.31 5.54 7.09
N ASP A 94 -3.48 6.15 7.31
CA ASP A 94 -4.24 6.00 8.56
C ASP A 94 -4.66 4.54 8.81
N LEU A 95 -5.10 3.85 7.76
CA LEU A 95 -5.44 2.43 7.85
C LEU A 95 -4.22 1.55 8.09
N LEU A 96 -3.05 1.89 7.54
CA LEU A 96 -1.80 1.21 7.86
C LEU A 96 -1.45 1.40 9.34
N ALA A 97 -1.55 2.62 9.87
CA ALA A 97 -1.29 2.88 11.29
C ALA A 97 -2.21 2.05 12.20
N ALA A 98 -3.51 1.99 11.88
CA ALA A 98 -4.46 1.14 12.59
C ALA A 98 -4.14 -0.36 12.46
N THR A 99 -3.69 -0.81 11.29
CA THR A 99 -3.23 -2.20 11.06
C THR A 99 -2.04 -2.54 11.95
N LEU A 100 -1.03 -1.67 12.02
CA LEU A 100 0.17 -1.89 12.82
C LEU A 100 -0.10 -1.83 14.32
N PHE A 101 -1.06 -1.00 14.74
CA PHE A 101 -1.54 -1.01 16.11
C PHE A 101 -2.17 -2.37 16.45
N LEU A 102 -3.11 -2.84 15.62
CA LEU A 102 -3.79 -4.13 15.82
C LEU A 102 -2.84 -5.32 15.79
N ASP A 103 -1.90 -5.33 14.85
CA ASP A 103 -0.85 -6.34 14.76
C ASP A 103 -0.03 -6.43 16.04
N ARG A 104 0.36 -5.28 16.61
CA ARG A 104 1.15 -5.23 17.84
C ARG A 104 0.39 -5.68 19.08
N VAL A 105 -0.92 -5.40 19.19
CA VAL A 105 -1.72 -5.78 20.36
C VAL A 105 -2.28 -7.20 20.29
N SER A 106 -2.21 -7.83 19.11
CA SER A 106 -2.68 -9.21 18.88
C SER A 106 -1.54 -10.24 18.89
N ALA A 107 -0.29 -9.77 18.92
CA ALA A 107 0.93 -10.57 19.07
C ALA A 107 1.26 -10.80 20.55
#